data_AF-A0A6A6I0F2-F1
#
_entry.id   AF-A0A6A6I0F2-F1
#
_cell.length_a   1.000
_cell.length_b   1.000
_cell.length_c   1.000
_cell.angle_alpha   90.00
_cell.angle_beta   90.00
_cell.angle_gamma   90.00
#
_symmetry.space_group_name_H-M   'P 1'
#
loop_
_entity.id
_entity.type
_entity.pdbx_description
1 polymer ?
#
loop_
_entity_poly.entity_id
_entity_poly.type
_entity_poly.pdbx_seq_one_letter_code
_entity_poly.pdbx_strand_id
1 'polypeptide(L)'
;MDSMNDALASFSFGGGHQPVTTEQLMIGNSSASPTSPIMAREPLDAHVEAMELSAPATVPKDTIIHAINAFAVSERRTNFFFLARYNHGYMNGEDLSVHSAPLEEVTRACKRWGLNPAELSSFKWYTVHQTISKLSHTVPVRCHSPSVDIVHLEVLDVEGTKSWMDIRIWMRKTLEWHDGYDRKFPELQYEEQAIWWRNNGKAFCLMQLPPEVRDIIYTHALGPIILPQARTRVVFPDHAVGFPTISNHISLGLGHTHGKKGRLGAKQDPDIDRPNLALLLVSRQVRDEALDAAWRCTTKRFRATIASASLLCFRKPPDQDKLILQMKELGPPSVLNYVQLEFSAACYFELIGIQPQQGRPMARLQPPPGRLSIHMLKKIPTIRTLDFRFMSPKHPSAVCPWNAPSPFDYYSPQKPHSCQKVWVDWFFTLALDQLGHCSFKITMSGCVKDSTRAKWEPIFEAESKGLKHDMTLQARAIRLGKRDSEPIPCNCSKPCPAPAIDPFDRFDAGERRTIPGLQREIDEQYFSYRD
;
A
#
# COMPACT_ATOMS: atom_id res chain seq x y z
N MET A 1 11.90 -23.60 34.34
CA MET A 1 12.15 -23.28 32.91
C MET A 1 11.94 -21.79 32.79
N ASP A 2 13.01 -21.10 33.16
CA ASP A 2 13.11 -19.67 33.33
C ASP A 2 13.63 -19.00 32.06
N SER A 3 13.38 -17.69 31.99
CA SER A 3 14.03 -16.71 31.12
C SER A 3 13.45 -16.51 29.71
N MET A 4 12.63 -15.47 29.58
CA MET A 4 12.82 -14.41 28.59
C MET A 4 11.88 -13.24 28.92
N ASN A 5 12.36 -12.33 29.78
CA ASN A 5 11.73 -11.05 30.08
C ASN A 5 12.50 -9.91 29.40
N ASP A 6 11.72 -9.05 28.75
CA ASP A 6 11.82 -7.59 28.66
C ASP A 6 13.16 -6.92 28.28
N ALA A 7 13.13 -6.27 27.11
CA ALA A 7 13.92 -5.07 26.83
C ALA A 7 13.00 -3.96 26.31
N LEU A 8 12.53 -3.10 27.21
CA LEU A 8 12.01 -1.78 26.88
C LEU A 8 12.71 -0.75 27.76
N ALA A 9 13.53 0.09 27.12
CA ALA A 9 14.23 1.19 27.74
C ALA A 9 13.22 2.22 28.28
N SER A 10 13.25 2.43 29.60
CA SER A 10 12.65 3.58 30.29
C SER A 10 13.63 4.76 30.22
N PHE A 11 13.24 5.84 29.55
CA PHE A 11 13.85 7.16 29.75
C PHE A 11 12.94 7.97 30.67
N SER A 12 13.37 8.12 31.92
CA SER A 12 12.78 9.02 32.90
C SER A 12 13.51 10.36 32.86
N PHE A 13 12.85 11.41 32.36
CA PHE A 13 13.26 12.79 32.62
C PHE A 13 12.60 13.24 33.93
N GLY A 14 13.42 13.48 34.95
CA GLY A 14 13.00 14.12 36.18
C GLY A 14 12.70 15.60 35.93
N GLY A 15 11.44 15.99 36.08
CA GLY A 15 10.99 17.38 36.05
C GLY A 15 10.29 17.71 37.36
N GLY A 16 11.05 18.22 38.33
CA GLY A 16 10.50 18.88 39.51
C GLY A 16 10.13 20.32 39.16
N HIS A 17 8.87 20.69 39.31
CA HIS A 17 8.42 22.08 39.28
C HIS A 17 8.06 22.52 40.71
N GLN A 18 8.79 23.50 41.24
CA GLN A 18 8.26 24.50 42.15
C GLN A 18 8.56 25.90 41.59
N PRO A 19 7.73 26.92 41.87
CA PRO A 19 7.87 28.24 41.27
C PRO A 19 8.56 29.22 42.24
N VAL A 20 9.58 29.96 41.81
CA VAL A 20 10.01 31.20 42.51
C VAL A 20 10.53 32.23 41.52
N THR A 21 10.17 33.47 41.84
CA THR A 21 10.39 34.79 41.25
C THR A 21 11.84 35.29 41.22
N THR A 22 12.02 36.33 40.42
CA THR A 22 13.20 37.15 40.06
C THR A 22 13.96 37.78 41.24
N GLU A 23 15.30 37.67 41.26
CA GLU A 23 16.33 38.75 41.27
C GLU A 23 17.66 38.39 41.97
N GLN A 24 18.76 38.66 41.23
CA GLN A 24 20.13 39.05 41.63
C GLN A 24 20.88 38.34 42.79
N LEU A 25 22.03 37.70 42.49
CA LEU A 25 23.40 38.26 42.70
C LEU A 25 24.49 37.23 42.39
N MET A 26 25.68 37.77 42.07
CA MET A 26 26.89 37.09 41.63
C MET A 26 27.65 36.28 42.69
N ILE A 27 28.63 35.51 42.16
CA ILE A 27 29.90 35.01 42.75
C ILE A 27 29.88 33.56 43.28
N GLY A 28 30.73 32.72 42.68
CA GLY A 28 31.65 31.88 43.45
C GLY A 28 31.57 30.36 43.29
N ASN A 29 32.48 29.84 42.47
CA ASN A 29 33.32 28.66 42.71
C ASN A 29 32.78 27.21 42.67
N SER A 30 33.52 26.45 41.84
CA SER A 30 34.16 25.17 42.14
C SER A 30 33.40 23.86 41.90
N SER A 31 33.84 23.20 40.81
CA SER A 31 34.33 21.82 40.76
C SER A 31 33.47 20.70 41.37
N ALA A 32 32.96 19.83 40.49
CA ALA A 32 33.27 18.40 40.52
C ALA A 32 32.60 17.71 39.32
N SER A 33 33.42 17.28 38.36
CA SER A 33 33.01 16.29 37.36
C SER A 33 32.92 14.91 38.01
N PRO A 34 31.91 14.09 37.67
CA PRO A 34 32.07 12.65 37.66
C PRO A 34 32.12 12.18 36.21
N THR A 35 33.35 11.99 35.75
CA THR A 35 33.70 11.08 34.66
C THR A 35 33.12 9.70 34.94
N SER A 36 32.34 9.17 34.00
CA SER A 36 32.07 7.74 33.85
C SER A 36 31.79 7.45 32.36
N PRO A 37 32.12 6.24 31.91
CA PRO A 37 32.83 6.05 30.66
C PRO A 37 31.87 6.07 29.48
N ILE A 38 32.17 6.92 28.51
CA ILE A 38 31.70 6.73 27.13
C ILE A 38 32.37 5.43 26.68
N MET A 39 31.61 4.34 26.66
CA MET A 39 31.96 3.21 25.81
C MET A 39 31.94 3.74 24.38
N ALA A 40 33.14 4.01 23.86
CA ALA A 40 33.37 4.13 22.45
C ALA A 40 32.82 2.85 21.82
N ARG A 41 31.62 2.95 21.25
CA ARG A 41 31.22 2.03 20.20
C ARG A 41 32.21 2.30 19.08
N GLU A 42 33.07 1.32 18.85
CA GLU A 42 33.79 1.18 17.59
C GLU A 42 32.82 1.51 16.45
N PRO A 43 33.25 2.27 15.43
CA PRO A 43 32.46 2.41 14.23
C PRO A 43 32.18 0.98 13.77
N LEU A 44 30.91 0.62 13.68
CA LEU A 44 30.52 -0.55 12.92
C LEU A 44 30.93 -0.18 11.49
N ASP A 45 32.14 -0.60 11.11
CA ASP A 45 32.63 -0.55 9.75
C ASP A 45 31.56 -1.22 8.91
N ALA A 46 30.75 -0.39 8.29
CA ALA A 46 29.98 -0.79 7.16
C ALA A 46 31.04 -1.21 6.15
N HIS A 47 31.26 -2.52 6.03
CA HIS A 47 31.58 -3.15 4.76
C HIS A 47 30.42 -2.84 3.79
N VAL A 48 30.29 -1.58 3.42
CA VAL A 48 30.15 -1.21 2.03
C VAL A 48 31.50 -1.61 1.46
N GLU A 49 31.59 -2.82 0.93
CA GLU A 49 32.54 -3.05 -0.15
C GLU A 49 32.27 -1.91 -1.14
N ALA A 50 33.14 -0.90 -1.11
CA ALA A 50 33.47 -0.18 -2.31
C ALA A 50 33.87 -1.29 -3.27
N MET A 51 32.95 -1.65 -4.18
CA MET A 51 33.26 -2.45 -5.34
C MET A 51 34.35 -1.68 -6.08
N GLU A 52 35.59 -1.99 -5.74
CA GLU A 52 36.77 -1.60 -6.49
C GLU A 52 36.54 -2.12 -7.91
N LEU A 53 36.30 -1.14 -8.79
CA LEU A 53 36.39 -1.19 -10.23
C LEU A 53 37.15 -2.42 -10.72
N SER A 54 36.39 -3.39 -11.23
CA SER A 54 36.88 -4.38 -12.17
C SER A 54 37.73 -3.68 -13.24
N ALA A 55 38.90 -4.28 -13.53
CA ALA A 55 39.85 -4.04 -14.63
C ALA A 55 39.59 -2.86 -15.58
N PRO A 56 40.61 -2.06 -15.96
CA PRO A 56 40.43 -0.89 -16.82
C PRO A 56 39.68 -1.28 -18.10
N ALA A 57 38.40 -0.92 -18.16
CA ALA A 57 37.58 -1.07 -19.33
C ALA A 57 38.32 -0.33 -20.46
N THR A 58 38.64 -1.05 -21.53
CA THR A 58 39.16 -0.47 -22.75
C THR A 58 38.25 0.70 -23.12
N VAL A 59 38.78 1.92 -23.00
CA VAL A 59 38.03 3.16 -23.29
C VAL A 59 37.33 2.95 -24.64
N PRO A 60 36.00 3.03 -24.72
CA PRO A 60 35.28 2.82 -25.95
C PRO A 60 35.88 3.73 -27.02
N LYS A 61 36.38 3.14 -28.12
CA LYS A 61 37.03 3.90 -29.20
C LYS A 61 36.09 4.93 -29.84
N ASP A 62 34.78 4.79 -29.63
CA ASP A 62 33.77 5.73 -30.12
C ASP A 62 33.29 6.64 -29.00
N THR A 63 33.65 7.92 -29.09
CA THR A 63 33.27 8.97 -28.16
C THR A 63 31.76 9.21 -28.13
N ILE A 64 31.02 8.92 -29.22
CA ILE A 64 29.56 9.04 -29.27
C ILE A 64 28.92 7.97 -28.40
N ILE A 65 29.38 6.72 -28.50
CA ILE A 65 28.92 5.62 -27.65
C ILE A 65 29.14 5.95 -26.18
N HIS A 66 30.33 6.46 -25.85
CA HIS A 66 30.65 6.87 -24.49
C HIS A 66 29.70 7.99 -24.00
N ALA A 67 29.45 9.02 -24.80
CA ALA A 67 28.55 10.12 -24.44
C ALA A 67 27.10 9.63 -24.19
N ILE A 68 26.58 8.74 -25.05
CA ILE A 68 25.23 8.16 -24.91
C ILE A 68 25.15 7.29 -23.65
N ASN A 69 26.15 6.43 -23.42
CA ASN A 69 26.18 5.58 -22.22
C ASN A 69 26.30 6.42 -20.93
N ALA A 70 27.15 7.45 -20.93
CA ALA A 70 27.29 8.35 -19.79
C ALA A 70 25.97 9.10 -19.49
N PHE A 71 25.27 9.56 -20.52
CA PHE A 71 23.94 10.14 -20.36
C PHE A 71 22.94 9.13 -19.80
N ALA A 72 22.87 7.91 -20.35
CA ALA A 72 21.95 6.88 -19.86
C ALA A 72 22.19 6.55 -18.38
N VAL A 73 23.45 6.43 -17.96
CA VAL A 73 23.81 6.21 -16.54
C VAL A 73 23.40 7.40 -15.66
N SER A 74 23.65 8.63 -16.11
CA SER A 74 23.25 9.85 -15.39
C SER A 74 21.73 10.01 -15.28
N GLU A 75 21.02 9.75 -16.38
CA GLU A 75 19.57 9.82 -16.47
C GLU A 75 18.94 8.78 -15.54
N ARG A 76 19.45 7.55 -15.52
CA ARG A 76 19.03 6.52 -14.54
C ARG A 76 19.17 6.99 -13.10
N ARG A 77 20.21 7.74 -12.74
CA ARG A 77 20.40 8.27 -11.37
C ARG A 77 19.49 9.45 -11.03
N THR A 78 18.87 10.07 -12.02
CA THR A 78 18.10 11.32 -11.85
C THR A 78 16.61 11.14 -12.13
N ASN A 79 16.25 10.15 -12.95
CA ASN A 79 14.92 9.94 -13.47
C ASN A 79 14.52 8.46 -13.29
N PHE A 80 13.73 8.19 -12.26
CA PHE A 80 13.27 6.83 -11.94
C PHE A 80 12.52 6.17 -13.10
N PHE A 81 11.82 6.96 -13.93
CA PHE A 81 10.99 6.48 -15.05
C PHE A 81 11.80 6.04 -16.27
N PHE A 82 13.06 6.47 -16.36
CA PHE A 82 13.94 6.12 -17.46
C PHE A 82 14.36 4.65 -17.34
N LEU A 83 13.91 3.80 -18.28
CA LEU A 83 14.12 2.34 -18.27
C LEU A 83 13.50 1.61 -17.05
N ALA A 84 12.50 2.22 -16.40
CA ALA A 84 11.94 1.83 -15.10
C ALA A 84 11.35 0.42 -14.99
N ARG A 85 10.96 -0.20 -16.10
CA ARG A 85 10.21 -1.48 -16.10
C ARG A 85 10.96 -2.64 -15.42
N TYR A 86 12.25 -2.49 -15.14
CA TYR A 86 13.14 -3.54 -14.64
C TYR A 86 14.27 -3.03 -13.71
N ASN A 87 14.02 -2.01 -12.89
CA ASN A 87 15.06 -1.26 -12.13
C ASN A 87 15.84 -2.09 -11.08
N HIS A 88 15.39 -3.30 -10.73
CA HIS A 88 15.84 -4.04 -9.55
C HIS A 88 17.19 -4.77 -9.69
N GLY A 89 17.78 -4.90 -10.89
CA GLY A 89 18.97 -5.74 -11.06
C GLY A 89 20.28 -5.06 -11.45
N TYR A 90 20.27 -3.91 -12.14
CA TYR A 90 21.38 -3.64 -13.08
C TYR A 90 21.71 -2.15 -13.25
N MET A 91 22.18 -1.52 -12.17
CA MET A 91 22.74 -0.15 -12.20
C MET A 91 24.08 -0.04 -12.96
N ASN A 92 24.64 -1.16 -13.43
CA ASN A 92 25.99 -1.24 -13.99
C ASN A 92 26.07 -0.88 -15.49
N GLY A 93 24.95 -0.53 -16.13
CA GLY A 93 24.92 -0.08 -17.53
C GLY A 93 24.79 -1.20 -18.58
N GLU A 94 24.65 -2.47 -18.17
CA GLU A 94 24.53 -3.62 -19.08
C GLU A 94 23.17 -3.73 -19.81
N ASP A 95 22.16 -3.01 -19.32
CA ASP A 95 20.79 -3.09 -19.85
C ASP A 95 20.58 -2.29 -21.14
N LEU A 96 21.40 -1.27 -21.34
CA LEU A 96 21.37 -0.41 -22.52
C LEU A 96 22.75 -0.47 -23.15
N SER A 97 22.90 -1.33 -24.14
CA SER A 97 24.12 -1.39 -24.92
C SER A 97 23.95 -0.52 -26.17
N VAL A 98 24.90 0.39 -26.36
CA VAL A 98 24.98 1.23 -27.55
C VAL A 98 26.18 0.77 -28.35
N HIS A 99 25.95 0.41 -29.61
CA HIS A 99 26.99 0.00 -30.53
C HIS A 99 26.78 0.61 -31.90
N SER A 100 27.87 0.74 -32.67
CA SER A 100 27.77 1.13 -34.07
C SER A 100 26.95 0.08 -34.81
N ALA A 101 25.93 0.52 -35.53
CA ALA A 101 25.01 -0.39 -36.21
C ALA A 101 25.70 -1.05 -37.42
N PRO A 102 25.63 -2.38 -37.56
CA PRO A 102 26.12 -3.04 -38.77
C PRO A 102 25.22 -2.71 -39.97
N LEU A 103 25.77 -2.81 -41.18
CA LEU A 103 25.08 -2.46 -42.42
C LEU A 103 23.73 -3.19 -42.60
N GLU A 104 23.63 -4.42 -42.12
CA GLU A 104 22.39 -5.21 -42.15
C GLU A 104 21.28 -4.58 -41.31
N GLU A 105 21.61 -4.09 -40.11
CA GLU A 105 20.64 -3.41 -39.23
C GLU A 105 20.23 -2.07 -39.81
N VAL A 106 21.18 -1.31 -40.36
CA VAL A 106 20.90 -0.05 -41.07
C VAL A 106 19.96 -0.29 -42.25
N THR A 107 20.21 -1.32 -43.06
CA THR A 107 19.36 -1.68 -44.20
C THR A 107 17.95 -2.05 -43.74
N ARG A 108 17.84 -2.83 -42.65
CA ARG A 108 16.56 -3.23 -42.06
C ARG A 108 15.79 -2.01 -41.53
N ALA A 109 16.48 -1.09 -40.86
CA ALA A 109 15.91 0.15 -40.32
C ALA A 109 15.43 1.08 -41.45
N CYS A 110 16.26 1.33 -42.46
CA CYS A 110 15.88 2.13 -43.64
C CYS A 110 14.67 1.54 -44.36
N LYS A 111 14.65 0.21 -44.58
CA LYS A 111 13.50 -0.47 -45.19
C LYS A 111 12.23 -0.33 -44.34
N ARG A 112 12.35 -0.49 -43.01
CA ARG A 112 11.23 -0.35 -42.08
C ARG A 112 10.63 1.05 -42.10
N TRP A 113 11.45 2.08 -42.28
CA TRP A 113 11.04 3.48 -42.20
C TRP A 113 10.82 4.18 -43.54
N GLY A 114 11.04 3.47 -44.65
CA GLY A 114 10.94 4.03 -46.00
C GLY A 114 11.98 5.13 -46.26
N LEU A 115 13.20 4.97 -45.72
CA LEU A 115 14.32 5.88 -45.92
C LEU A 115 15.21 5.37 -47.05
N ASN A 116 15.75 6.28 -47.84
CA ASN A 116 16.73 5.98 -48.87
C ASN A 116 18.13 5.84 -48.23
N PRO A 117 18.78 4.66 -48.27
CA PRO A 117 20.11 4.47 -47.67
C PRO A 117 21.17 5.41 -48.26
N ALA A 118 21.02 5.82 -49.53
CA ALA A 118 21.98 6.71 -50.20
C ALA A 118 22.01 8.10 -49.55
N GLU A 119 20.85 8.63 -49.16
CA GLU A 119 20.71 9.95 -48.52
C GLU A 119 21.30 9.97 -47.11
N LEU A 120 21.41 8.81 -46.47
CA LEU A 120 21.88 8.66 -45.09
C LEU A 120 23.28 8.06 -44.98
N SER A 121 23.97 7.89 -46.11
CA SER A 121 25.33 7.35 -46.20
C SER A 121 26.38 8.24 -45.52
N SER A 122 26.07 9.52 -45.33
CA SER A 122 26.93 10.50 -44.65
C SER A 122 26.84 10.45 -43.12
N PHE A 123 25.85 9.73 -42.56
CA PHE A 123 25.63 9.67 -41.11
C PHE A 123 26.18 8.39 -40.50
N LYS A 124 26.58 8.48 -39.23
CA LYS A 124 26.90 7.31 -38.42
C LYS A 124 25.62 6.74 -37.83
N TRP A 125 25.50 5.43 -37.84
CA TRP A 125 24.34 4.72 -37.33
C TRP A 125 24.69 4.00 -36.05
N TYR A 126 23.79 4.08 -35.08
CA TYR A 126 23.95 3.44 -33.78
C TYR A 126 22.70 2.63 -33.46
N THR A 127 22.92 1.45 -32.89
CA THR A 127 21.85 0.62 -32.34
C THR A 127 21.87 0.75 -30.83
N VAL A 128 20.76 1.27 -30.29
CA VAL A 128 20.47 1.30 -28.87
C VAL A 128 19.67 0.04 -28.54
N HIS A 129 20.32 -0.92 -27.89
CA HIS A 129 19.73 -2.21 -27.55
C HIS A 129 19.37 -2.25 -26.07
N GLN A 130 18.08 -2.46 -25.78
CA GLN A 130 17.58 -2.76 -24.46
C GLN A 130 17.62 -4.27 -24.23
N THR A 131 18.62 -4.74 -23.49
CA THR A 131 18.88 -6.18 -23.26
C THR A 131 17.66 -6.91 -22.70
N ILE A 132 16.91 -6.26 -21.80
CA ILE A 132 15.82 -6.89 -21.06
C ILE A 132 14.53 -7.03 -21.89
N SER A 133 14.16 -5.98 -22.61
CA SER A 133 12.97 -5.99 -23.46
C SER A 133 13.23 -6.62 -24.83
N LYS A 134 14.51 -6.91 -25.15
CA LYS A 134 15.01 -7.30 -26.48
C LYS A 134 14.60 -6.29 -27.55
N LEU A 135 14.32 -5.05 -27.15
CA LEU A 135 14.00 -3.97 -28.07
C LEU A 135 15.30 -3.34 -28.56
N SER A 136 15.38 -3.08 -29.86
CA SER A 136 16.49 -2.36 -30.46
C SER A 136 15.98 -1.21 -31.32
N HIS A 137 16.66 -0.08 -31.20
CA HIS A 137 16.41 1.10 -32.03
C HIS A 137 17.69 1.46 -32.77
N THR A 138 17.71 1.26 -34.08
CA THR A 138 18.85 1.53 -34.95
C THR A 138 18.68 2.88 -35.64
N VAL A 139 19.34 3.93 -35.15
CA VAL A 139 19.06 5.31 -35.54
C VAL A 139 20.29 6.01 -36.11
N PRO A 140 20.12 6.93 -37.08
CA PRO A 140 21.21 7.77 -37.54
C PRO A 140 21.45 8.89 -36.52
N VAL A 141 22.72 9.11 -36.19
CA VAL A 141 23.16 10.14 -35.25
C VAL A 141 24.10 11.11 -35.97
N ARG A 142 23.90 12.40 -35.73
CA ARG A 142 24.83 13.45 -36.17
C ARG A 142 25.29 14.29 -34.98
N CYS A 143 26.52 14.77 -35.07
CA CYS A 143 27.13 15.65 -34.06
C CYS A 143 27.43 17.00 -34.72
N HIS A 144 26.88 18.09 -34.16
CA HIS A 144 27.09 19.44 -34.70
C HIS A 144 28.35 20.13 -34.16
N SER A 145 29.03 19.49 -33.21
CA SER A 145 30.23 20.03 -32.56
C SER A 145 31.42 19.11 -32.79
N PRO A 146 32.65 19.65 -32.92
CA PRO A 146 33.86 18.84 -32.88
C PRO A 146 34.09 18.21 -31.50
N SER A 147 33.53 18.78 -30.44
CA SER A 147 33.51 18.15 -29.11
C SER A 147 32.28 17.26 -29.00
N VAL A 148 32.50 15.95 -28.79
CA VAL A 148 31.43 14.96 -28.66
C VAL A 148 30.87 15.02 -27.25
N ASP A 149 29.79 15.78 -27.10
CA ASP A 149 28.95 15.85 -25.90
C ASP A 149 27.51 15.50 -26.29
N ILE A 150 26.78 14.81 -25.40
CA ILE A 150 25.38 14.42 -25.59
C ILE A 150 24.49 15.61 -25.98
N VAL A 151 24.81 16.82 -25.52
CA VAL A 151 24.04 18.04 -25.83
C VAL A 151 24.16 18.50 -27.28
N HIS A 152 25.15 17.98 -28.02
CA HIS A 152 25.41 18.31 -29.43
C HIS A 152 25.02 17.17 -30.38
N LEU A 153 24.51 16.07 -29.83
CA LEU A 153 24.07 14.91 -30.59
C LEU A 153 22.59 15.03 -30.93
N GLU A 154 22.30 14.84 -32.21
CA GLU A 154 20.95 14.73 -32.71
C GLU A 154 20.71 13.37 -33.34
N VAL A 155 19.46 12.94 -33.25
CA VAL A 155 18.95 11.70 -33.83
C VAL A 155 17.75 12.02 -34.70
N LEU A 156 17.61 11.32 -35.81
CA LEU A 156 16.43 11.43 -36.65
C LEU A 156 15.27 10.67 -36.01
N ASP A 157 14.24 11.38 -35.53
CA ASP A 157 13.01 10.76 -35.03
C ASP A 157 12.16 10.29 -36.20
N VAL A 158 12.35 9.03 -36.56
CA VAL A 158 11.70 8.34 -37.69
C VAL A 158 10.29 7.84 -37.38
N GLU A 159 9.93 7.72 -36.09
CA GLU A 159 8.59 7.25 -35.67
C GLU A 159 7.59 8.39 -35.53
N GLY A 160 8.07 9.60 -35.20
CA GLY A 160 7.25 10.80 -35.09
C GLY A 160 7.31 11.71 -36.32
N THR A 161 8.03 12.82 -36.18
CA THR A 161 8.01 13.98 -37.09
C THR A 161 8.93 13.85 -38.30
N LYS A 162 9.74 12.77 -38.39
CA LYS A 162 10.83 12.62 -39.37
C LYS A 162 11.80 13.81 -39.36
N SER A 163 12.02 14.38 -38.18
CA SER A 163 12.91 15.52 -37.97
C SER A 163 14.07 15.13 -37.08
N TRP A 164 15.19 15.82 -37.26
CA TRP A 164 16.29 15.75 -36.31
C TRP A 164 15.86 16.36 -34.98
N MET A 165 16.21 15.69 -33.89
CA MET A 165 15.97 16.18 -32.54
C MET A 165 17.12 15.82 -31.62
N ASP A 166 17.22 16.55 -30.52
CA ASP A 166 18.16 16.27 -29.44
C ASP A 166 18.05 14.81 -28.97
N ILE A 167 19.17 14.10 -28.95
CA ILE A 167 19.20 12.68 -28.61
C ILE A 167 18.68 12.42 -27.20
N ARG A 168 18.83 13.36 -26.25
CA ARG A 168 18.33 13.24 -24.87
C ARG A 168 16.81 13.23 -24.87
N ILE A 169 16.19 14.12 -25.66
CA ILE A 169 14.73 14.19 -25.80
C ILE A 169 14.22 12.89 -26.44
N TRP A 170 14.89 12.42 -27.50
CA TRP A 170 14.53 11.16 -28.15
C TRP A 170 14.68 9.96 -27.21
N MET A 171 15.78 9.87 -26.45
CA MET A 171 16.01 8.78 -25.49
C MET A 171 14.95 8.79 -24.40
N ARG A 172 14.59 9.96 -23.85
CA ARG A 172 13.50 10.06 -22.89
C ARG A 172 12.18 9.60 -23.49
N LYS A 173 11.79 10.15 -24.64
CA LYS A 173 10.56 9.76 -25.34
C LYS A 173 10.48 8.26 -25.66
N THR A 174 11.61 7.64 -26.03
CA THR A 174 11.66 6.25 -26.50
C THR A 174 11.86 5.25 -25.36
N LEU A 175 12.55 5.64 -24.29
CA LEU A 175 13.02 4.76 -23.21
C LEU A 175 12.37 5.05 -21.85
N GLU A 176 11.75 6.22 -21.66
CA GLU A 176 10.93 6.48 -20.48
C GLU A 176 9.66 5.66 -20.55
N TRP A 177 9.36 5.00 -19.43
CA TRP A 177 8.11 4.30 -19.32
C TRP A 177 7.01 5.28 -18.92
N HIS A 178 6.14 5.59 -19.88
CA HIS A 178 4.90 6.30 -19.64
C HIS A 178 3.76 5.28 -19.58
N ASP A 179 3.50 4.69 -18.41
CA ASP A 179 2.20 4.07 -18.21
C ASP A 179 1.16 5.19 -18.04
N GLY A 180 0.41 5.47 -19.11
CA GLY A 180 -0.64 6.47 -19.11
C GLY A 180 -1.82 6.13 -18.18
N TYR A 181 -1.89 4.92 -17.63
CA TYR A 181 -3.07 4.42 -16.93
C TYR A 181 -2.86 4.07 -15.45
N ASP A 182 -1.62 3.92 -14.95
CA ASP A 182 -1.40 3.53 -13.54
C ASP A 182 -0.93 4.69 -12.65
N ARG A 183 -1.90 5.43 -12.09
CA ARG A 183 -1.67 6.35 -10.95
C ARG A 183 -1.36 5.63 -9.62
N LYS A 184 -1.27 4.30 -9.63
CA LYS A 184 -0.91 3.50 -8.45
C LYS A 184 0.30 2.66 -8.79
N PHE A 185 1.44 3.00 -8.20
CA PHE A 185 2.63 2.14 -8.28
C PHE A 185 2.27 0.74 -7.75
N PRO A 186 2.36 -0.36 -8.53
CA PRO A 186 2.32 -1.71 -7.98
C PRO A 186 3.36 -1.89 -6.87
N GLU A 187 3.12 -2.82 -5.94
CA GLU A 187 4.06 -3.12 -4.82
C GLU A 187 5.50 -3.35 -5.30
N LEU A 188 5.66 -4.02 -6.45
CA LEU A 188 6.96 -4.24 -7.10
C LEU A 188 7.70 -2.92 -7.39
N GLN A 189 6.97 -1.86 -7.79
CA GLN A 189 7.59 -0.57 -8.08
C GLN A 189 8.03 0.18 -6.82
N TYR A 190 7.37 -0.03 -5.67
CA TYR A 190 7.85 0.53 -4.41
C TYR A 190 9.17 -0.12 -3.97
N GLU A 191 9.30 -1.44 -4.17
CA GLU A 191 10.57 -2.15 -3.95
C GLU A 191 11.66 -1.62 -4.89
N GLU A 192 11.34 -1.45 -6.17
CA GLU A 192 12.27 -0.87 -7.16
C GLU A 192 12.67 0.56 -6.81
N GLN A 193 11.72 1.38 -6.37
CA GLN A 193 11.97 2.75 -5.94
C GLN A 193 12.88 2.77 -4.70
N ALA A 194 12.68 1.85 -3.75
CA ALA A 194 13.52 1.73 -2.57
C ALA A 194 14.97 1.31 -2.93
N ILE A 195 15.13 0.35 -3.85
CA ILE A 195 16.45 -0.05 -4.37
C ILE A 195 17.10 1.12 -5.10
N TRP A 196 16.36 1.82 -5.96
CA TRP A 196 16.83 2.98 -6.70
C TRP A 196 17.32 4.09 -5.77
N TRP A 197 16.55 4.44 -4.74
CA TRP A 197 16.94 5.43 -3.74
C TRP A 197 18.18 5.01 -2.95
N ARG A 198 18.31 3.73 -2.60
CA ARG A 198 19.50 3.22 -1.90
C ARG A 198 20.75 3.35 -2.78
N ASN A 199 20.62 3.16 -4.09
CA ASN A 199 21.73 3.12 -5.02
C ASN A 199 22.08 4.47 -5.66
N ASN A 200 21.16 5.45 -5.68
CA ASN A 200 21.41 6.73 -6.35
C ASN A 200 22.37 7.66 -5.59
N GLY A 201 22.64 7.37 -4.32
CA GLY A 201 23.56 8.14 -3.47
C GLY A 201 23.08 9.56 -3.14
N LYS A 202 21.84 9.92 -3.47
CA LYS A 202 21.29 11.25 -3.22
C LYS A 202 20.60 11.29 -1.87
N ALA A 203 21.04 12.22 -1.03
CA ALA A 203 20.34 12.60 0.17
C ALA A 203 19.75 14.01 0.00
N PHE A 204 18.62 14.26 0.63
CA PHE A 204 18.07 15.60 0.78
C PHE A 204 17.87 15.89 2.26
N CYS A 205 18.03 17.16 2.66
CA CYS A 205 17.72 17.56 4.01
C CYS A 205 16.20 17.58 4.17
N LEU A 206 15.64 16.58 4.86
CA LEU A 206 14.19 16.44 5.06
C LEU A 206 13.56 17.75 5.55
N MET A 207 14.23 18.45 6.47
CA MET A 207 13.72 19.68 7.10
C MET A 207 13.77 20.91 6.20
N GLN A 208 14.48 20.86 5.07
CA GLN A 208 14.50 21.93 4.07
C GLN A 208 13.37 21.78 3.04
N LEU A 209 12.68 20.65 3.02
CA LEU A 209 11.54 20.45 2.13
C LEU A 209 10.33 21.23 2.64
N PRO A 210 9.40 21.66 1.76
CA PRO A 210 8.12 22.20 2.17
C PRO A 210 7.32 21.20 3.04
N PRO A 211 6.54 21.67 4.04
CA PRO A 211 5.77 20.80 4.93
C PRO A 211 4.87 19.80 4.18
N GLU A 212 4.28 20.22 3.06
CA GLU A 212 3.40 19.39 2.24
C GLU A 212 4.14 18.18 1.64
N VAL A 213 5.41 18.38 1.26
CA VAL A 213 6.27 17.29 0.75
C VAL A 213 6.69 16.37 1.89
N ARG A 214 6.96 16.93 3.07
CA ARG A 214 7.27 16.12 4.27
C ARG A 214 6.11 15.24 4.68
N ASP A 215 4.87 15.75 4.66
CA ASP A 215 3.65 14.98 4.93
C ASP A 215 3.52 13.76 4.00
N ILE A 216 3.82 13.93 2.71
CA ILE A 216 3.81 12.83 1.73
C ILE A 216 4.88 11.79 2.09
N ILE A 217 6.11 12.23 2.40
CA ILE A 217 7.21 11.35 2.80
C ILE A 217 6.85 10.59 4.08
N TYR A 218 6.31 11.26 5.10
CA TYR A 218 5.88 10.61 6.34
C TYR A 218 4.79 9.58 6.10
N THR A 219 3.79 9.92 5.29
CA THR A 219 2.70 9.00 4.93
C THR A 219 3.23 7.75 4.22
N HIS A 220 4.15 7.91 3.27
CA HIS A 220 4.78 6.78 2.58
C HIS A 220 5.64 5.93 3.53
N ALA A 221 6.46 6.58 4.36
CA ALA A 221 7.39 5.87 5.23
C ALA A 221 6.69 5.16 6.41
N LEU A 222 5.55 5.67 6.87
CA LEU A 222 4.69 5.01 7.85
C LEU A 222 3.81 3.91 7.25
N GLY A 223 3.57 3.97 5.93
CA GLY A 223 2.62 3.11 5.23
C GLY A 223 1.26 3.78 5.04
N PRO A 224 0.59 3.56 3.90
CA PRO A 224 -0.66 4.24 3.55
C PRO A 224 -1.87 3.77 4.38
N ILE A 225 -1.76 2.61 5.02
CA ILE A 225 -2.81 1.97 5.81
C ILE A 225 -2.27 1.72 7.22
N ILE A 226 -3.04 2.16 8.21
CA ILE A 226 -2.74 1.97 9.62
C ILE A 226 -3.87 1.13 10.24
N LEU A 227 -3.48 0.14 11.04
CA LEU A 227 -4.37 -0.68 11.85
C LEU A 227 -4.31 -0.20 13.30
N PRO A 228 -5.08 0.83 13.68
CA PRO A 228 -5.00 1.37 15.03
C PRO A 228 -5.29 0.29 16.07
N GLN A 229 -4.64 0.41 17.22
CA GLN A 229 -4.88 -0.45 18.37
C GLN A 229 -5.12 0.40 19.60
N ALA A 230 -6.23 0.11 20.29
CA ALA A 230 -6.49 0.60 21.62
C ALA A 230 -5.77 -0.31 22.61
N ARG A 231 -5.03 0.29 23.52
CA ARG A 231 -4.38 -0.41 24.61
C ARG A 231 -4.80 0.24 25.90
N THR A 232 -5.27 -0.58 26.82
CA THR A 232 -5.57 -0.19 28.17
C THR A 232 -4.34 -0.51 29.01
N ARG A 233 -3.61 0.53 29.44
CA ARG A 233 -2.48 0.40 30.36
C ARG A 233 -3.01 0.60 31.77
N VAL A 234 -2.81 -0.39 32.62
CA VAL A 234 -3.00 -0.23 34.06
C VAL A 234 -1.70 0.34 34.61
N VAL A 235 -1.74 1.60 35.04
CA VAL A 235 -0.60 2.29 35.66
C VAL A 235 -0.76 2.15 37.17
N PHE A 236 0.18 1.45 37.79
CA PHE A 236 0.29 1.40 39.24
C PHE A 236 1.10 2.62 39.69
N PRO A 237 0.62 3.40 40.67
CA PRO A 237 1.40 4.50 41.21
C PRO A 237 2.68 3.96 41.88
N ASP A 238 3.81 4.65 41.69
CA ASP A 238 5.14 4.25 42.17
C ASP A 238 5.25 4.19 43.71
N HIS A 239 4.23 4.65 44.43
CA HIS A 239 4.13 4.55 45.88
C HIS A 239 2.87 3.76 46.26
N ALA A 240 3.05 2.76 47.13
CA ALA A 240 2.16 1.64 47.43
C ALA A 240 0.74 1.97 47.99
N VAL A 241 0.24 3.20 47.85
CA VAL A 241 -1.01 3.68 48.47
C VAL A 241 -2.01 4.25 47.46
N GLY A 242 -1.91 3.91 46.16
CA GLY A 242 -2.86 4.38 45.15
C GLY A 242 -3.57 3.25 44.39
N PHE A 243 -4.84 3.48 44.04
CA PHE A 243 -5.57 2.59 43.16
C PHE A 243 -4.95 2.62 41.73
N PRO A 244 -4.91 1.48 41.03
CA PRO A 244 -4.42 1.43 39.66
C PRO A 244 -5.23 2.38 38.77
N THR A 245 -4.52 3.29 38.08
CA THR A 245 -5.15 4.19 37.10
C THR A 245 -5.18 3.50 35.75
N ILE A 246 -6.37 3.43 35.15
CA ILE A 246 -6.57 2.87 33.82
C ILE A 246 -6.34 3.97 32.80
N SER A 247 -5.23 3.91 32.06
CA SER A 247 -4.92 4.81 30.97
C SER A 247 -5.18 4.13 29.62
N ASN A 248 -6.16 4.63 28.87
CA ASN A 248 -6.40 4.19 27.51
C ASN A 248 -5.51 5.00 26.56
N HIS A 249 -4.73 4.29 25.73
CA HIS A 249 -3.91 4.91 24.70
C HIS A 249 -4.20 4.26 23.35
N ILE A 250 -4.19 5.09 22.30
CA ILE A 250 -4.30 4.63 20.92
C ILE A 250 -2.89 4.61 20.33
N SER A 251 -2.56 3.50 19.70
CA SER A 251 -1.31 3.32 18.96
C SER A 251 -1.58 3.14 17.47
N LEU A 252 -0.58 3.41 16.63
CA LEU A 252 -0.62 3.14 15.19
C LEU A 252 -0.70 1.63 14.86
N GLY A 253 -0.56 0.76 15.87
CA GLY A 253 -0.66 -0.69 15.73
C GLY A 253 0.62 -1.37 15.28
N LEU A 254 0.49 -2.66 14.94
CA LEU A 254 1.61 -3.57 14.67
C LEU A 254 1.60 -4.13 13.24
N GLY A 255 0.73 -3.61 12.37
CA GLY A 255 0.43 -4.26 11.09
C GLY A 255 -0.42 -5.52 11.27
N HIS A 256 -0.54 -6.32 10.22
CA HIS A 256 -1.21 -7.61 10.25
C HIS A 256 -0.72 -8.53 9.12
N THR A 257 -0.44 -9.77 9.48
CA THR A 257 -0.05 -10.83 8.54
C THR A 257 -1.09 -11.94 8.58
N HIS A 258 -1.56 -12.35 7.40
CA HIS A 258 -2.59 -13.35 7.22
C HIS A 258 -1.99 -14.76 7.04
N GLY A 259 -1.09 -15.17 7.93
CA GLY A 259 -0.45 -16.49 7.87
C GLY A 259 0.84 -16.51 7.03
N LYS A 260 1.03 -17.55 6.20
CA LYS A 260 2.28 -17.77 5.46
C LYS A 260 2.40 -16.83 4.26
N LYS A 261 3.60 -16.28 4.02
CA LYS A 261 3.92 -15.54 2.79
C LYS A 261 3.66 -16.42 1.56
N GLY A 262 3.09 -15.83 0.51
CA GLY A 262 2.76 -16.54 -0.73
C GLY A 262 1.47 -17.37 -0.70
N ARG A 263 0.65 -17.23 0.34
CA ARG A 263 -0.68 -17.85 0.38
C ARG A 263 -1.56 -17.43 -0.80
N LEU A 264 -2.58 -18.24 -1.07
CA LEU A 264 -3.64 -17.89 -2.00
C LEU A 264 -4.30 -16.55 -1.59
N GLY A 265 -4.53 -15.69 -2.58
CA GLY A 265 -5.16 -14.39 -2.36
C GLY A 265 -4.28 -13.34 -1.70
N ALA A 266 -2.97 -13.59 -1.54
CA ALA A 266 -2.05 -12.61 -0.94
C ALA A 266 -2.02 -11.28 -1.70
N LYS A 267 -2.33 -11.24 -3.00
CA LYS A 267 -2.40 -9.98 -3.75
C LYS A 267 -3.71 -9.21 -3.51
N GLN A 268 -4.82 -9.94 -3.40
CA GLN A 268 -6.14 -9.34 -3.23
C GLN A 268 -6.36 -8.88 -1.81
N ASP A 269 -5.85 -9.65 -0.85
CA ASP A 269 -5.80 -9.35 0.57
C ASP A 269 -4.33 -9.33 0.99
N PRO A 270 -3.57 -8.25 0.78
CA PRO A 270 -2.17 -8.20 1.18
C PRO A 270 -2.00 -8.13 2.69
N ASP A 271 -0.85 -8.61 3.16
CA ASP A 271 -0.39 -8.33 4.51
C ASP A 271 -0.20 -6.81 4.67
N ILE A 272 -0.44 -6.30 5.87
CA ILE A 272 -0.28 -4.89 6.20
C ILE A 272 0.98 -4.79 7.05
N ASP A 273 1.99 -4.13 6.51
CA ASP A 273 3.24 -3.94 7.24
C ASP A 273 3.04 -3.11 8.51
N ARG A 274 3.92 -3.34 9.47
CA ARG A 274 3.99 -2.52 10.68
C ARG A 274 4.43 -1.10 10.30
N PRO A 275 3.78 -0.04 10.82
CA PRO A 275 4.26 1.32 10.60
C PRO A 275 5.71 1.50 11.06
N ASN A 276 6.52 2.21 10.28
CA ASN A 276 7.91 2.49 10.64
C ASN A 276 8.00 3.49 11.80
N LEU A 277 7.91 2.99 13.03
CA LEU A 277 7.94 3.81 14.24
C LEU A 277 9.31 4.43 14.52
N ALA A 278 10.39 4.02 13.81
CA ALA A 278 11.71 4.62 13.98
C ALA A 278 11.71 6.11 13.60
N LEU A 279 10.84 6.52 12.67
CA LEU A 279 10.65 7.94 12.33
C LEU A 279 10.28 8.79 13.54
N LEU A 280 9.51 8.23 14.48
CA LEU A 280 9.06 8.94 15.68
C LEU A 280 10.19 9.17 16.70
N LEU A 281 11.36 8.58 16.47
CA LEU A 281 12.53 8.67 17.35
C LEU A 281 13.62 9.61 16.81
N VAL A 282 13.45 10.17 15.60
CA VAL A 282 14.48 10.97 14.93
C VAL A 282 14.69 12.33 15.61
N SER A 283 13.62 13.11 15.75
CA SER A 283 13.62 14.40 16.45
C SER A 283 12.22 14.73 16.94
N ARG A 284 12.07 15.71 17.83
CA ARG A 284 10.75 16.15 18.31
C ARG A 284 9.88 16.66 17.16
N GLN A 285 10.44 17.49 16.28
CA GLN A 285 9.69 18.02 15.14
C GLN A 285 9.25 16.90 14.18
N VAL A 286 10.16 15.99 13.83
CA VAL A 286 9.83 14.85 12.95
C VAL A 286 8.78 13.96 13.60
N ARG A 287 8.85 13.73 14.91
CA ARG A 287 7.85 12.97 15.65
C ARG A 287 6.47 13.62 15.56
N ASP A 288 6.38 14.91 15.81
CA ASP A 288 5.11 15.65 15.84
C ASP A 288 4.49 15.72 14.43
N GLU A 289 5.28 16.04 13.41
CA GLU A 289 4.84 16.08 12.00
C GLU A 289 4.46 14.68 11.49
N ALA A 290 5.27 13.65 11.77
CA ALA A 290 4.97 12.29 11.34
C ALA A 290 3.74 11.72 12.04
N LEU A 291 3.51 12.01 13.33
CA LEU A 291 2.28 11.62 14.01
C LEU A 291 1.06 12.32 13.42
N ASP A 292 1.14 13.62 13.14
CA ASP A 292 0.05 14.33 12.48
C ASP A 292 -0.26 13.71 11.11
N ALA A 293 0.75 13.49 10.26
CA ALA A 293 0.59 12.81 8.98
C ALA A 293 0.01 11.40 9.14
N ALA A 294 0.49 10.62 10.13
CA ALA A 294 -0.04 9.30 10.44
C ALA A 294 -1.54 9.34 10.70
N TRP A 295 -2.02 10.33 11.46
CA TRP A 295 -3.43 10.42 11.82
C TRP A 295 -4.28 11.06 10.72
N ARG A 296 -3.81 12.15 10.11
CA ARG A 296 -4.54 12.96 9.13
C ARG A 296 -4.54 12.39 7.71
N CYS A 297 -3.45 11.78 7.28
CA CYS A 297 -3.20 11.46 5.87
C CYS A 297 -3.30 9.96 5.53
N THR A 298 -3.14 9.05 6.50
CA THR A 298 -3.27 7.60 6.24
C THR A 298 -4.70 7.09 6.39
N THR A 299 -4.98 5.95 5.76
CA THR A 299 -6.25 5.24 5.92
C THR A 299 -6.25 4.42 7.22
N LYS A 300 -7.24 4.64 8.08
CA LYS A 300 -7.46 3.82 9.28
C LYS A 300 -8.34 2.63 8.93
N ARG A 301 -7.76 1.44 8.97
CA ARG A 301 -8.47 0.21 8.67
C ARG A 301 -8.97 -0.43 9.97
N PHE A 302 -10.27 -0.66 10.06
CA PHE A 302 -10.91 -1.37 11.15
C PHE A 302 -11.32 -2.75 10.67
N ARG A 303 -10.94 -3.78 11.41
CA ARG A 303 -11.12 -5.18 11.01
C ARG A 303 -12.01 -5.88 12.00
N ALA A 304 -13.14 -6.41 11.53
CA ALA A 304 -14.06 -7.18 12.35
C ALA A 304 -14.29 -8.54 11.71
N THR A 305 -13.72 -9.57 12.32
CA THR A 305 -13.90 -10.96 11.93
C THR A 305 -14.34 -11.75 13.16
N ILE A 306 -15.37 -12.60 13.00
CA ILE A 306 -16.00 -13.32 14.12
C ILE A 306 -15.02 -14.34 14.73
N ALA A 307 -13.96 -14.73 14.01
CA ALA A 307 -12.88 -15.57 14.56
C ALA A 307 -12.11 -14.95 15.74
N SER A 308 -12.26 -13.65 16.02
CA SER A 308 -11.69 -13.04 17.25
C SER A 308 -12.54 -13.24 18.51
N ALA A 309 -13.74 -13.82 18.39
CA ALA A 309 -14.70 -13.98 19.49
C ALA A 309 -14.75 -15.38 20.13
N SER A 310 -14.00 -16.36 19.63
CA SER A 310 -14.00 -17.72 20.19
C SER A 310 -12.63 -18.36 19.89
N LEU A 311 -11.81 -18.75 20.85
CA LEU A 311 -12.07 -19.75 21.89
C LEU A 311 -11.05 -19.58 23.05
N LEU A 312 -11.48 -19.84 24.29
CA LEU A 312 -10.64 -20.14 25.48
C LEU A 312 -10.03 -19.00 26.32
N CYS A 313 -10.33 -17.73 26.07
CA CYS A 313 -10.08 -16.67 27.05
C CYS A 313 -11.34 -15.83 27.25
N PHE A 314 -11.76 -15.64 28.51
CA PHE A 314 -12.80 -14.69 28.95
C PHE A 314 -12.45 -13.21 28.67
N ARG A 315 -11.69 -12.92 27.62
CA ARG A 315 -11.42 -11.58 27.14
C ARG A 315 -12.29 -11.35 25.91
N LYS A 316 -13.27 -10.44 26.07
CA LYS A 316 -14.06 -9.86 25.00
C LYS A 316 -13.15 -9.62 23.78
N PRO A 317 -13.59 -9.93 22.54
CA PRO A 317 -12.85 -9.50 21.36
C PRO A 317 -12.51 -8.01 21.55
N PRO A 318 -11.28 -7.55 21.24
CA PRO A 318 -10.95 -6.15 21.39
C PRO A 318 -12.02 -5.36 20.64
N ASP A 319 -12.85 -4.64 21.39
CA ASP A 319 -14.05 -3.98 20.90
C ASP A 319 -13.63 -2.98 19.82
N GLN A 320 -13.57 -3.39 18.55
CA GLN A 320 -13.24 -2.50 17.42
C GLN A 320 -14.22 -1.33 17.36
N ASP A 321 -15.44 -1.59 17.82
CA ASP A 321 -16.49 -0.60 18.02
C ASP A 321 -16.08 0.43 19.08
N LYS A 322 -15.53 -0.02 20.22
CA LYS A 322 -14.94 0.88 21.21
C LYS A 322 -13.67 1.55 20.71
N LEU A 323 -12.90 0.91 19.84
CA LEU A 323 -11.71 1.54 19.25
C LEU A 323 -12.10 2.75 18.41
N ILE A 324 -13.13 2.66 17.57
CA ILE A 324 -13.63 3.81 16.79
C ILE A 324 -14.13 4.91 17.72
N LEU A 325 -14.86 4.56 18.77
CA LEU A 325 -15.33 5.51 19.79
C LEU A 325 -14.16 6.17 20.54
N GLN A 326 -13.20 5.37 21.00
CA GLN A 326 -11.99 5.86 21.66
C GLN A 326 -11.17 6.74 20.73
N MET A 327 -11.07 6.41 19.44
CA MET A 327 -10.39 7.26 18.46
C MET A 327 -11.10 8.59 18.25
N LYS A 328 -12.43 8.59 18.26
CA LYS A 328 -13.21 9.84 18.24
C LYS A 328 -12.95 10.69 19.49
N GLU A 329 -12.80 10.06 20.66
CA GLU A 329 -12.67 10.74 21.95
C GLU A 329 -11.22 11.16 22.28
N LEU A 330 -10.24 10.33 21.95
CA LEU A 330 -8.84 10.45 22.37
C LEU A 330 -7.90 10.78 21.21
N GLY A 331 -8.33 10.56 19.96
CA GLY A 331 -7.53 10.86 18.79
C GLY A 331 -7.58 12.33 18.40
N PRO A 332 -6.64 12.81 17.57
CA PRO A 332 -6.74 14.15 17.01
C PRO A 332 -8.02 14.30 16.15
N PRO A 333 -8.56 15.51 15.96
CA PRO A 333 -9.83 15.69 15.23
C PRO A 333 -9.86 15.00 13.86
N SER A 334 -8.75 15.05 13.13
CA SER A 334 -8.55 14.49 11.78
C SER A 334 -8.30 12.99 11.72
N VAL A 335 -8.27 12.29 12.87
CA VAL A 335 -7.83 10.89 12.97
C VAL A 335 -8.64 9.91 12.12
N LEU A 336 -9.91 10.26 11.84
CA LEU A 336 -10.86 9.44 11.08
C LEU A 336 -11.18 10.03 9.70
N ASN A 337 -10.30 10.85 9.10
CA ASN A 337 -10.52 11.40 7.75
C ASN A 337 -10.77 10.31 6.69
N TYR A 338 -9.99 9.23 6.75
CA TYR A 338 -10.05 8.12 5.80
C TYR A 338 -10.27 6.82 6.56
N VAL A 339 -11.50 6.33 6.58
CA VAL A 339 -11.89 5.11 7.28
C VAL A 339 -12.09 4.00 6.26
N GLN A 340 -11.51 2.83 6.54
CA GLN A 340 -11.75 1.62 5.78
C GLN A 340 -12.27 0.53 6.72
N LEU A 341 -13.45 -0.01 6.42
CA LEU A 341 -14.01 -1.14 7.14
C LEU A 341 -13.66 -2.41 6.35
N GLU A 342 -12.95 -3.36 6.96
CA GLU A 342 -12.66 -4.67 6.36
C GLU A 342 -13.32 -5.73 7.24
N PHE A 343 -14.60 -5.97 6.98
CA PHE A 343 -15.47 -6.80 7.79
C PHE A 343 -15.87 -8.09 7.07
N SER A 344 -16.18 -9.12 7.84
CA SER A 344 -16.87 -10.30 7.29
C SER A 344 -18.27 -9.91 6.80
N ALA A 345 -18.85 -10.72 5.91
CA ALA A 345 -20.23 -10.50 5.48
C ALA A 345 -21.19 -10.45 6.68
N ALA A 346 -21.03 -11.35 7.65
CA ALA A 346 -21.80 -11.33 8.89
C ALA A 346 -21.67 -9.98 9.64
N CYS A 347 -20.46 -9.47 9.81
CA CYS A 347 -20.23 -8.19 10.50
C CYS A 347 -20.80 -6.98 9.74
N TYR A 348 -20.84 -7.00 8.40
CA TYR A 348 -21.52 -5.96 7.62
C TYR A 348 -23.04 -5.98 7.83
N PHE A 349 -23.67 -7.16 7.87
CA PHE A 349 -25.10 -7.22 8.18
C PHE A 349 -25.40 -6.78 9.63
N GLU A 350 -24.52 -7.11 10.57
CA GLU A 350 -24.66 -6.64 11.96
C GLU A 350 -24.53 -5.12 12.07
N LEU A 351 -23.68 -4.48 11.25
CA LEU A 351 -23.51 -3.03 11.17
C LEU A 351 -24.81 -2.29 10.83
N ILE A 352 -25.72 -2.96 10.09
CA ILE A 352 -27.05 -2.44 9.72
C ILE A 352 -28.19 -3.02 10.59
N GLY A 353 -27.83 -3.70 11.69
CA GLY A 353 -28.79 -4.24 12.66
C GLY A 353 -29.44 -5.56 12.24
N ILE A 354 -28.83 -6.32 11.32
CA ILE A 354 -29.30 -7.64 10.90
C ILE A 354 -28.36 -8.71 11.43
N GLN A 355 -28.89 -9.65 12.22
CA GLN A 355 -28.14 -10.80 12.70
C GLN A 355 -28.96 -12.05 12.42
N PRO A 356 -28.68 -12.78 11.33
CA PRO A 356 -29.44 -13.97 10.97
C PRO A 356 -29.44 -15.00 12.10
N GLN A 357 -30.61 -15.59 12.35
CA GLN A 357 -30.81 -16.69 13.29
C GLN A 357 -31.37 -17.91 12.54
N GLN A 358 -31.26 -19.10 13.15
CA GLN A 358 -31.84 -20.31 12.58
C GLN A 358 -33.36 -20.14 12.38
N GLY A 359 -33.85 -20.33 11.16
CA GLY A 359 -35.25 -20.12 10.79
C GLY A 359 -35.70 -18.64 10.73
N ARG A 360 -34.80 -17.69 11.00
CA ARG A 360 -35.06 -16.24 10.90
C ARG A 360 -33.86 -15.53 10.25
N PRO A 361 -33.66 -15.71 8.95
CA PRO A 361 -32.45 -15.25 8.25
C PRO A 361 -32.30 -13.73 8.14
N MET A 362 -33.35 -12.98 8.46
CA MET A 362 -33.39 -11.50 8.46
C MET A 362 -33.76 -10.96 9.84
N ALA A 363 -33.49 -11.73 10.91
CA ALA A 363 -33.73 -11.30 12.28
C ALA A 363 -33.00 -9.98 12.56
N ARG A 364 -33.73 -9.04 13.14
CA ARG A 364 -33.17 -7.75 13.57
C ARG A 364 -32.56 -7.92 14.95
N LEU A 365 -31.34 -7.45 15.10
CA LEU A 365 -30.70 -7.33 16.40
C LEU A 365 -30.95 -5.91 16.91
N GLN A 366 -31.35 -5.76 18.18
CA GLN A 366 -31.12 -4.51 18.88
C GLN A 366 -29.62 -4.45 19.18
N PRO A 367 -28.84 -3.59 18.51
CA PRO A 367 -27.41 -3.55 18.75
C PRO A 367 -27.18 -3.22 20.22
N PRO A 368 -26.32 -3.97 20.94
CA PRO A 368 -25.94 -3.59 22.29
C PRO A 368 -25.39 -2.16 22.31
N PRO A 369 -25.57 -1.42 23.42
CA PRO A 369 -25.05 -0.07 23.53
C PRO A 369 -23.53 -0.07 23.29
N GLY A 370 -23.07 0.86 22.45
CA GLY A 370 -21.67 1.00 22.07
C GLY A 370 -21.23 0.15 20.88
N ARG A 371 -22.13 -0.61 20.23
CA ARG A 371 -21.81 -1.30 18.98
C ARG A 371 -21.68 -0.30 17.83
N LEU A 372 -20.73 -0.55 16.92
CA LEU A 372 -20.56 0.26 15.72
C LEU A 372 -21.81 0.16 14.85
N SER A 373 -22.26 1.32 14.36
CA SER A 373 -23.37 1.42 13.41
C SER A 373 -23.09 2.51 12.40
N ILE A 374 -23.76 2.47 11.25
CA ILE A 374 -23.67 3.54 10.24
C ILE A 374 -24.06 4.89 10.85
N HIS A 375 -25.11 4.92 11.69
CA HIS A 375 -25.54 6.13 12.37
C HIS A 375 -24.43 6.73 13.25
N MET A 376 -23.62 5.88 13.90
CA MET A 376 -22.48 6.33 14.70
C MET A 376 -21.39 6.96 13.84
N LEU A 377 -21.08 6.35 12.69
CA LEU A 377 -20.11 6.90 11.72
C LEU A 377 -20.55 8.27 11.19
N LYS A 378 -21.85 8.47 10.92
CA LYS A 378 -22.40 9.78 10.52
C LYS A 378 -22.22 10.89 11.55
N LYS A 379 -22.08 10.53 12.84
CA LYS A 379 -21.81 11.49 13.93
C LYS A 379 -20.33 11.87 14.04
N ILE A 380 -19.48 11.42 13.12
CA ILE A 380 -18.06 11.73 13.10
C ILE A 380 -17.83 12.71 11.94
N PRO A 381 -17.86 14.03 12.20
CA PRO A 381 -17.87 15.05 11.14
C PRO A 381 -16.57 15.10 10.35
N THR A 382 -15.50 14.51 10.87
CA THR A 382 -14.18 14.53 10.23
C THR A 382 -13.99 13.40 9.22
N ILE A 383 -14.88 12.40 9.17
CA ILE A 383 -14.83 11.39 8.10
C ILE A 383 -15.04 12.11 6.76
N ARG A 384 -14.08 11.94 5.85
CA ARG A 384 -14.13 12.41 4.46
C ARG A 384 -14.43 11.27 3.50
N THR A 385 -13.85 10.10 3.78
CA THR A 385 -14.05 8.89 2.98
C THR A 385 -14.33 7.71 3.91
N LEU A 386 -15.40 6.97 3.61
CA LEU A 386 -15.71 5.66 4.18
C LEU A 386 -15.62 4.59 3.09
N ASP A 387 -14.60 3.75 3.18
CA ASP A 387 -14.37 2.66 2.24
C ASP A 387 -14.87 1.32 2.83
N PHE A 388 -15.75 0.65 2.09
CA PHE A 388 -16.18 -0.71 2.37
C PHE A 388 -15.25 -1.68 1.65
N ARG A 389 -14.29 -2.24 2.39
CA ARG A 389 -13.35 -3.23 1.88
C ARG A 389 -13.92 -4.63 2.07
N PHE A 390 -14.21 -5.30 0.96
CA PHE A 390 -14.79 -6.63 0.96
C PHE A 390 -13.69 -7.71 0.91
N MET A 391 -13.74 -8.66 1.84
CA MET A 391 -12.89 -9.85 1.81
C MET A 391 -13.46 -10.87 0.80
N SER A 392 -12.59 -11.66 0.18
CA SER A 392 -13.04 -12.83 -0.61
C SER A 392 -13.81 -13.80 0.29
N PRO A 393 -14.89 -14.45 -0.18
CA PRO A 393 -15.51 -15.57 0.54
C PRO A 393 -14.55 -16.73 0.82
N LYS A 394 -13.43 -16.80 0.09
CA LYS A 394 -12.36 -17.80 0.27
C LYS A 394 -11.32 -17.37 1.31
N HIS A 395 -11.42 -16.15 1.83
CA HIS A 395 -10.51 -15.65 2.86
C HIS A 395 -10.74 -16.43 4.18
N PRO A 396 -9.68 -16.85 4.90
CA PRO A 396 -9.83 -17.67 6.13
C PRO A 396 -10.66 -17.02 7.24
N SER A 397 -10.74 -15.68 7.24
CA SER A 397 -11.55 -14.92 8.20
C SER A 397 -12.90 -14.46 7.65
N ALA A 398 -13.27 -14.86 6.44
CA ALA A 398 -14.59 -14.59 5.89
C ALA A 398 -15.63 -15.44 6.64
N VAL A 399 -16.73 -14.79 7.03
CA VAL A 399 -17.82 -15.44 7.75
C VAL A 399 -19.13 -15.07 7.09
N CYS A 400 -19.87 -16.10 6.68
CA CYS A 400 -21.17 -15.98 6.05
C CYS A 400 -22.24 -15.69 7.12
N PRO A 401 -23.10 -14.68 6.95
CA PRO A 401 -24.14 -14.33 7.91
C PRO A 401 -25.11 -15.49 8.17
N TRP A 402 -25.40 -16.28 7.14
CA TRP A 402 -26.37 -17.37 7.19
C TRP A 402 -25.74 -18.73 7.49
N ASN A 403 -24.42 -18.81 7.54
CA ASN A 403 -23.70 -20.03 7.93
C ASN A 403 -22.77 -19.74 9.10
N ALA A 404 -23.27 -18.94 10.06
CA ALA A 404 -22.53 -18.65 11.27
C ALA A 404 -22.25 -19.99 11.98
N PRO A 405 -20.98 -20.33 12.24
CA PRO A 405 -20.67 -21.60 12.86
C PRO A 405 -21.33 -21.67 14.23
N SER A 406 -21.91 -22.84 14.53
CA SER A 406 -22.03 -23.25 15.94
C SER A 406 -20.67 -23.00 16.61
N PRO A 407 -20.60 -22.56 17.88
CA PRO A 407 -19.32 -22.37 18.59
C PRO A 407 -18.36 -23.57 18.48
N PHE A 408 -18.89 -24.75 18.20
CA PHE A 408 -18.16 -26.01 18.04
C PHE A 408 -17.70 -26.32 16.61
N ASP A 409 -18.18 -25.60 15.59
CA ASP A 409 -17.95 -25.92 14.16
C ASP A 409 -16.80 -25.13 13.52
N TYR A 410 -16.01 -24.40 14.30
CA TYR A 410 -14.96 -23.51 13.78
C TYR A 410 -13.88 -24.22 12.94
N TYR A 411 -13.73 -25.53 13.11
CA TYR A 411 -12.73 -26.33 12.41
C TYR A 411 -13.24 -27.00 11.13
N SER A 412 -14.47 -26.78 10.69
CA SER A 412 -14.96 -27.35 9.42
C SER A 412 -14.46 -26.49 8.25
N PRO A 413 -13.48 -26.95 7.47
CA PRO A 413 -12.75 -26.11 6.51
C PRO A 413 -13.57 -25.69 5.27
N GLN A 414 -14.84 -26.08 5.17
CA GLN A 414 -15.59 -26.02 3.90
C GLN A 414 -17.06 -25.66 4.08
N LYS A 415 -17.36 -24.74 5.00
CA LYS A 415 -18.72 -24.23 5.13
C LYS A 415 -19.09 -23.41 3.88
N PRO A 416 -20.23 -23.71 3.21
CA PRO A 416 -20.64 -22.96 2.03
C PRO A 416 -20.84 -21.49 2.40
N HIS A 417 -20.26 -20.60 1.59
CA HIS A 417 -20.40 -19.15 1.74
C HIS A 417 -21.41 -18.61 0.72
N SER A 418 -22.17 -17.60 1.12
CA SER A 418 -23.09 -16.91 0.21
C SER A 418 -22.35 -16.26 -0.95
N CYS A 419 -22.98 -16.26 -2.13
CA CYS A 419 -22.48 -15.53 -3.29
C CYS A 419 -22.15 -14.07 -2.95
N GLN A 420 -20.91 -13.66 -3.20
CA GLN A 420 -20.44 -12.35 -2.77
C GLN A 420 -21.17 -11.19 -3.45
N LYS A 421 -21.30 -11.28 -4.78
CA LYS A 421 -22.03 -10.31 -5.58
C LYS A 421 -23.43 -10.06 -5.02
N VAL A 422 -24.16 -11.12 -4.69
CA VAL A 422 -25.55 -11.01 -4.23
C VAL A 422 -25.64 -10.47 -2.81
N TRP A 423 -24.81 -10.96 -1.88
CA TRP A 423 -24.92 -10.46 -0.50
C TRP A 423 -24.43 -9.02 -0.35
N VAL A 424 -23.42 -8.59 -1.12
CA VAL A 424 -22.97 -7.19 -1.15
C VAL A 424 -24.09 -6.29 -1.67
N ASP A 425 -24.76 -6.72 -2.74
CA ASP A 425 -25.93 -6.03 -3.27
C ASP A 425 -27.06 -5.92 -2.24
N TRP A 426 -27.33 -7.01 -1.51
CA TRP A 426 -28.33 -7.01 -0.44
C TRP A 426 -27.93 -6.09 0.71
N PHE A 427 -26.67 -6.13 1.14
CA PHE A 427 -26.16 -5.26 2.18
C PHE A 427 -26.42 -3.80 1.83
N PHE A 428 -25.98 -3.33 0.66
CA PHE A 428 -26.18 -1.94 0.27
C PHE A 428 -27.66 -1.59 0.04
N THR A 429 -28.45 -2.48 -0.54
CA THR A 429 -29.91 -2.28 -0.69
C THR A 429 -30.59 -2.08 0.66
N LEU A 430 -30.20 -2.86 1.67
CA LEU A 430 -30.77 -2.78 3.01
C LEU A 430 -30.18 -1.64 3.85
N ALA A 431 -28.96 -1.20 3.53
CA ALA A 431 -28.23 -0.15 4.22
C ALA A 431 -28.46 1.25 3.64
N LEU A 432 -29.00 1.36 2.41
CA LEU A 432 -29.00 2.61 1.66
C LEU A 432 -29.66 3.76 2.42
N ASP A 433 -30.80 3.54 3.07
CA ASP A 433 -31.45 4.58 3.88
C ASP A 433 -30.56 5.09 5.03
N GLN A 434 -29.70 4.22 5.59
CA GLN A 434 -28.76 4.60 6.65
C GLN A 434 -27.54 5.34 6.06
N LEU A 435 -27.07 4.90 4.88
CA LEU A 435 -25.93 5.46 4.15
C LEU A 435 -26.26 6.75 3.37
N GLY A 436 -27.54 6.99 3.05
CA GLY A 436 -28.00 8.17 2.34
C GLY A 436 -27.73 9.43 3.16
N HIS A 437 -27.46 10.55 2.49
CA HIS A 437 -27.20 11.84 3.14
C HIS A 437 -26.03 11.83 4.16
N CYS A 438 -24.96 11.07 3.89
CA CYS A 438 -23.71 11.22 4.64
C CYS A 438 -22.89 12.39 4.08
N SER A 439 -22.14 13.08 4.95
CA SER A 439 -21.21 14.16 4.55
C SER A 439 -19.90 13.65 3.93
N PHE A 440 -19.69 12.33 3.90
CA PHE A 440 -18.49 11.69 3.43
C PHE A 440 -18.72 10.90 2.15
N LYS A 441 -17.65 10.75 1.36
CA LYS A 441 -17.63 9.90 0.17
C LYS A 441 -17.65 8.43 0.59
N ILE A 442 -18.54 7.64 -0.03
CA ILE A 442 -18.56 6.19 0.13
C ILE A 442 -17.80 5.55 -1.04
N THR A 443 -16.89 4.63 -0.75
CA THR A 443 -16.16 3.85 -1.76
C THR A 443 -16.20 2.36 -1.46
N MET A 444 -15.82 1.54 -2.45
CA MET A 444 -15.69 0.10 -2.30
C MET A 444 -14.31 -0.36 -2.74
N SER A 445 -13.71 -1.28 -1.99
CA SER A 445 -12.42 -1.87 -2.33
C SER A 445 -12.34 -3.36 -1.94
N GLY A 446 -11.19 -3.97 -2.22
CA GLY A 446 -10.97 -5.40 -1.97
C GLY A 446 -11.61 -6.28 -3.04
N CYS A 447 -12.00 -7.48 -2.62
CA CYS A 447 -12.66 -8.46 -3.47
C CYS A 447 -14.12 -8.04 -3.67
N VAL A 448 -14.41 -7.25 -4.71
CA VAL A 448 -15.78 -6.88 -5.10
C VAL A 448 -15.90 -6.93 -6.62
N LYS A 449 -16.95 -7.55 -7.16
CA LYS A 449 -17.15 -7.70 -8.61
C LYS A 449 -17.30 -6.34 -9.29
N ASP A 450 -16.79 -6.22 -10.52
CA ASP A 450 -16.88 -4.98 -11.29
C ASP A 450 -18.32 -4.61 -11.62
N SER A 451 -19.19 -5.60 -11.88
CA SER A 451 -20.63 -5.37 -12.06
C SER A 451 -21.32 -4.83 -10.79
N THR A 452 -20.82 -5.18 -9.60
CA THR A 452 -21.32 -4.62 -8.33
C THR A 452 -20.85 -3.19 -8.15
N ARG A 453 -19.57 -2.90 -8.46
CA ARG A 453 -19.03 -1.53 -8.43
C ARG A 453 -19.77 -0.62 -9.40
N ALA A 454 -19.92 -1.05 -10.64
CA ALA A 454 -20.62 -0.30 -11.70
C ALA A 454 -22.08 0.04 -11.33
N LYS A 455 -22.75 -0.81 -10.54
CA LYS A 455 -24.09 -0.52 -10.01
C LYS A 455 -24.05 0.52 -8.89
N TRP A 456 -23.20 0.32 -7.88
CA TRP A 456 -23.30 1.05 -6.61
C TRP A 456 -22.51 2.35 -6.56
N GLU A 457 -21.38 2.48 -7.25
CA GLU A 457 -20.59 3.72 -7.24
C GLU A 457 -21.39 4.93 -7.77
N PRO A 458 -22.11 4.83 -8.91
CA PRO A 458 -22.94 5.94 -9.38
C PRO A 458 -24.07 6.31 -8.42
N ILE A 459 -24.68 5.30 -7.76
CA ILE A 459 -25.74 5.53 -6.76
C ILE A 459 -25.17 6.32 -5.57
N PHE A 460 -24.01 5.92 -5.02
CA PHE A 460 -23.38 6.65 -3.92
C PHE A 460 -22.94 8.06 -4.32
N GLU A 461 -22.42 8.23 -5.54
CA GLU A 461 -22.07 9.56 -6.04
C GLU A 461 -23.32 10.44 -6.14
N ALA A 462 -24.42 9.93 -6.65
CA ALA A 462 -25.67 10.67 -6.77
C ALA A 462 -26.30 10.97 -5.39
N GLU A 463 -26.29 10.02 -4.45
CA GLU A 463 -26.69 10.24 -3.05
C GLU A 463 -25.86 11.33 -2.36
N SER A 464 -24.55 11.36 -2.62
CA SER A 464 -23.66 12.40 -2.08
C SER A 464 -23.98 13.81 -2.61
N LYS A 465 -24.64 13.89 -3.78
CA LYS A 465 -25.15 15.13 -4.39
C LYS A 465 -26.60 15.44 -3.98
N GLY A 466 -27.18 14.65 -3.08
CA GLY A 466 -28.55 14.82 -2.58
C GLY A 466 -29.64 14.14 -3.41
N LEU A 467 -29.29 13.39 -4.46
CA LEU A 467 -30.27 12.61 -5.22
C LEU A 467 -30.62 11.32 -4.47
N LYS A 468 -31.82 11.26 -3.92
CA LYS A 468 -32.33 10.10 -3.18
C LYS A 468 -32.79 8.99 -4.12
N HIS A 469 -32.33 7.77 -3.90
CA HIS A 469 -32.74 6.55 -4.57
C HIS A 469 -33.63 5.73 -3.63
N ASP A 470 -34.83 5.39 -4.10
CA ASP A 470 -35.74 4.55 -3.34
C ASP A 470 -35.50 3.06 -3.64
N MET A 471 -34.95 2.36 -2.65
CA MET A 471 -34.73 0.90 -2.70
C MET A 471 -35.74 0.14 -1.83
N THR A 472 -36.82 0.78 -1.36
CA THR A 472 -37.77 0.20 -0.41
C THR A 472 -38.40 -1.09 -0.93
N LEU A 473 -38.82 -1.13 -2.20
CA LEU A 473 -39.42 -2.32 -2.82
C LEU A 473 -38.43 -3.48 -2.91
N GLN A 474 -37.18 -3.20 -3.30
CA GLN A 474 -36.12 -4.22 -3.40
C GLN A 474 -35.73 -4.73 -2.02
N ALA A 475 -35.56 -3.84 -1.04
CA ALA A 475 -35.32 -4.18 0.35
C ALA A 475 -36.44 -5.05 0.95
N ARG A 476 -37.71 -4.75 0.61
CA ARG A 476 -38.86 -5.57 1.01
C ARG A 476 -38.83 -6.94 0.33
N ALA A 477 -38.53 -7.01 -0.96
CA ALA A 477 -38.40 -8.26 -1.69
C ALA A 477 -37.32 -9.17 -1.09
N ILE A 478 -36.15 -8.63 -0.75
CA ILE A 478 -35.06 -9.37 -0.08
C ILE A 478 -35.54 -9.96 1.25
N ARG A 479 -36.20 -9.14 2.09
CA ARG A 479 -36.69 -9.57 3.41
C ARG A 479 -37.76 -10.66 3.33
N LEU A 480 -38.63 -10.61 2.32
CA LEU A 480 -39.69 -11.60 2.12
C LEU A 480 -39.21 -12.86 1.39
N GLY A 481 -38.20 -12.72 0.54
CA GLY A 481 -37.64 -13.79 -0.28
C GLY A 481 -36.70 -14.70 0.48
N LYS A 482 -35.87 -14.16 1.40
CA LYS A 482 -34.98 -14.98 2.22
C LYS A 482 -35.74 -15.59 3.40
N ARG A 483 -36.09 -16.88 3.31
CA ARG A 483 -36.88 -17.60 4.34
C ARG A 483 -36.09 -18.67 5.09
N ASP A 484 -35.17 -19.35 4.42
CA ASP A 484 -34.28 -20.35 5.01
C ASP A 484 -33.01 -19.70 5.59
N SER A 485 -32.22 -20.48 6.33
CA SER A 485 -30.89 -20.09 6.81
C SER A 485 -29.79 -20.52 5.84
N GLU A 486 -30.11 -20.94 4.61
CA GLU A 486 -29.08 -21.42 3.68
C GLU A 486 -28.24 -20.27 3.11
N PRO A 487 -26.98 -20.50 2.74
CA PRO A 487 -26.19 -19.52 1.99
C PRO A 487 -26.87 -19.13 0.66
N ILE A 488 -26.69 -17.88 0.25
CA ILE A 488 -27.23 -17.41 -1.03
C ILE A 488 -26.52 -18.13 -2.19
N PRO A 489 -27.27 -18.77 -3.12
CA PRO A 489 -26.67 -19.48 -4.24
C PRO A 489 -25.87 -18.55 -5.15
N CYS A 490 -24.84 -19.10 -5.79
CA CYS A 490 -23.92 -18.34 -6.64
C CYS A 490 -24.13 -18.64 -8.11
N ASN A 491 -24.56 -17.64 -8.86
CA ASN A 491 -24.75 -17.70 -10.31
C ASN A 491 -23.67 -16.92 -11.10
N CYS A 492 -22.58 -16.53 -10.44
CA CYS A 492 -21.47 -15.87 -11.12
C CYS A 492 -20.76 -16.82 -12.07
N SER A 493 -20.27 -16.29 -13.20
CA SER A 493 -19.51 -17.03 -14.23
C SER A 493 -18.34 -17.81 -13.62
N LYS A 494 -17.63 -17.19 -12.67
CA LYS A 494 -16.70 -17.84 -11.75
C LYS A 494 -17.31 -17.81 -10.33
N PRO A 495 -17.69 -18.98 -9.75
CA PRO A 495 -18.30 -19.04 -8.43
C PRO A 495 -17.46 -18.33 -7.36
N CYS A 496 -18.10 -17.49 -6.56
CA CYS A 496 -17.47 -16.78 -5.45
C CYS A 496 -17.00 -17.71 -4.31
N PRO A 497 -17.81 -18.67 -3.82
CA PRO A 497 -17.33 -19.67 -2.88
C PRO A 497 -16.39 -20.67 -3.60
N ALA A 498 -15.37 -21.15 -2.89
CA ALA A 498 -14.44 -22.13 -3.44
C ALA A 498 -15.10 -23.51 -3.59
N PRO A 499 -14.67 -24.34 -4.58
CA PRO A 499 -14.81 -25.79 -4.45
C PRO A 499 -13.96 -26.29 -3.27
N ALA A 500 -14.34 -27.44 -2.70
CA ALA A 500 -13.78 -28.01 -1.46
C ALA A 500 -12.25 -28.21 -1.42
N ILE A 501 -11.58 -28.25 -2.58
CA ILE A 501 -10.15 -28.48 -2.70
C ILE A 501 -9.62 -27.44 -3.69
N ASP A 502 -8.66 -26.61 -3.28
CA ASP A 502 -7.98 -25.71 -4.19
C ASP A 502 -6.97 -26.51 -5.03
N PRO A 503 -7.19 -26.68 -6.35
CA PRO A 503 -6.24 -27.39 -7.20
C PRO A 503 -4.87 -26.68 -7.32
N PHE A 504 -4.74 -25.46 -6.80
CA PHE A 504 -3.51 -24.66 -6.84
C PHE A 504 -2.68 -24.71 -5.55
N ASP A 505 -3.19 -25.30 -4.47
CA ASP A 505 -2.41 -25.49 -3.24
C ASP A 505 -1.20 -26.40 -3.44
N ARG A 506 -1.19 -27.20 -4.52
CA ARG A 506 -0.05 -28.05 -4.91
C ARG A 506 1.13 -27.28 -5.49
N PHE A 507 0.92 -26.06 -5.99
CA PHE A 507 1.99 -25.30 -6.65
C PHE A 507 2.73 -24.42 -5.65
N ASP A 508 4.04 -24.62 -5.53
CA ASP A 508 4.88 -23.78 -4.68
C ASP A 508 5.15 -22.40 -5.30
N ALA A 509 5.80 -21.51 -4.53
CA ALA A 509 6.07 -20.15 -4.99
C ALA A 509 7.05 -20.07 -6.17
N GLY A 510 7.88 -21.10 -6.39
CA GLY A 510 8.79 -21.22 -7.53
C GLY A 510 8.03 -21.63 -8.79
N GLU A 511 7.21 -22.66 -8.72
CA GLU A 511 6.38 -23.15 -9.83
C GLU A 511 5.42 -22.09 -10.36
N ARG A 512 4.84 -21.29 -9.45
CA ARG A 512 3.98 -20.15 -9.80
C ARG A 512 4.69 -19.08 -10.63
N ARG A 513 6.02 -18.94 -10.46
CA ARG A 513 6.84 -17.99 -11.23
C ARG A 513 7.31 -18.57 -12.56
N THR A 514 7.59 -19.87 -12.62
CA THR A 514 8.14 -20.51 -13.82
C THR A 514 7.08 -20.76 -14.89
N ILE A 515 5.81 -20.95 -14.52
CA ILE A 515 4.72 -21.20 -15.47
C ILE A 515 4.04 -19.87 -15.85
N PRO A 516 4.21 -19.37 -17.09
CA PRO A 516 3.65 -18.09 -17.50
C PRO A 516 2.12 -18.07 -17.36
N GLY A 517 1.59 -17.05 -16.68
CA GLY A 517 0.16 -16.87 -16.47
C GLY A 517 -0.46 -17.69 -15.33
N LEU A 518 0.26 -18.63 -14.72
CA LEU A 518 -0.26 -19.44 -13.62
C LEU A 518 -0.68 -18.59 -12.43
N GLN A 519 0.16 -17.64 -12.00
CA GLN A 519 -0.19 -16.73 -10.91
C GLN A 519 -1.46 -15.91 -11.22
N ARG A 520 -1.65 -15.48 -12.48
CA ARG A 520 -2.87 -14.75 -12.89
C ARG A 520 -4.09 -15.65 -12.78
N GLU A 521 -3.99 -16.91 -13.22
CA GLU A 521 -5.10 -17.86 -13.09
C GLU A 521 -5.41 -18.15 -11.62
N ILE A 522 -4.39 -18.36 -10.79
CA ILE A 522 -4.53 -18.50 -9.32
C ILE A 522 -5.25 -17.29 -8.71
N ASP A 523 -4.83 -16.09 -9.08
CA ASP A 523 -5.42 -14.83 -8.63
C ASP A 523 -6.89 -14.71 -9.07
N GLU A 524 -7.19 -15.04 -10.34
CA GLU A 524 -8.55 -15.05 -10.89
C GLU A 524 -9.44 -16.12 -10.25
N GLN A 525 -8.86 -17.25 -9.86
CA GLN A 525 -9.58 -18.29 -9.15
C GLN A 525 -9.83 -17.91 -7.71
N TYR A 526 -8.87 -17.30 -7.02
CA TYR A 526 -9.09 -16.77 -5.68
C TYR A 526 -10.25 -15.76 -5.69
N PHE A 527 -10.17 -14.78 -6.60
CA PHE A 527 -11.24 -13.84 -6.81
C PHE A 527 -11.17 -13.24 -8.22
N SER A 528 -12.16 -13.58 -9.05
CA SER A 528 -12.33 -12.92 -10.34
C SER A 528 -13.14 -11.66 -10.17
N TYR A 529 -12.66 -10.53 -10.68
CA TYR A 529 -13.42 -9.27 -10.70
C TYR A 529 -14.50 -9.25 -11.78
N ARG A 530 -14.29 -10.02 -12.85
CA ARG A 530 -15.21 -10.17 -13.97
C ARG A 530 -16.41 -11.03 -13.57
N ASP A 531 -17.56 -10.70 -14.12
CA ASP A 531 -18.76 -11.54 -14.05
C ASP A 531 -19.54 -11.46 -15.35
#